data_AF-A0A1D9BCF6-F1
#
_entry.id   AF-A0A1D9BCF6-F1
#
_cell.length_a   1.000
_cell.length_b   1.000
_cell.length_c   1.000
_cell.angle_alpha   90.00
_cell.angle_beta   90.00
_cell.angle_gamma   90.00
#
_symmetry.space_group_name_H-M   'P 1'
#
loop_
_entity.id
_entity.type
_entity.pdbx_description
1 polymer ?
#
loop_
_entity_poly.entity_id
_entity_poly.type
_entity_poly.pdbx_seq_one_letter_code
_entity_poly.pdbx_strand_id
1 'polypeptide(L)'
;MRWFYLAPIDFLVGLLAFPLAPLIVLITSPAGISPHWCWPWLTHDNPIDGDAGHWARWPDNGMRWRRYCRRVAWLWRNRGYGFSYCVCGLDAVGPVRWRGNPAVSDTPLSAGWCWATCNGGWMFYAMWPWWRSRQRGTRVYLGWKLKQKIEQPNTAPRAMLVTHINPFKGYTGGRA
;
A
#
# COMPACT_ATOMS: atom_id res chain seq x y z
N MET A 1 -8.67 18.46 -6.94
CA MET A 1 -7.88 18.71 -8.17
C MET A 1 -6.52 18.00 -8.17
N ARG A 2 -5.67 18.10 -7.13
CA ARG A 2 -4.30 17.51 -7.12
C ARG A 2 -4.21 16.02 -7.48
N TRP A 3 -5.20 15.22 -7.12
CA TRP A 3 -5.20 13.77 -7.36
C TRP A 3 -5.03 13.39 -8.84
N PHE A 4 -5.69 14.11 -9.76
CA PHE A 4 -5.66 13.78 -11.19
C PHE A 4 -4.25 13.90 -11.81
N TYR A 5 -3.38 14.73 -11.23
CA TYR A 5 -2.00 14.88 -11.69
C TYR A 5 -1.07 13.90 -10.97
N LEU A 6 -1.26 13.70 -9.66
CA LEU A 6 -0.40 12.85 -8.86
C LEU A 6 -0.61 11.36 -9.16
N ALA A 7 -1.85 10.92 -9.41
CA ALA A 7 -2.16 9.51 -9.64
C ALA A 7 -1.44 8.91 -10.87
N PRO A 8 -1.43 9.57 -12.05
CA PRO A 8 -0.64 9.07 -13.19
C PRO A 8 0.86 9.02 -12.91
N ILE A 9 1.41 10.03 -12.22
CA ILE A 9 2.85 10.08 -11.90
C ILE A 9 3.22 8.97 -10.91
N ASP A 10 2.43 8.80 -9.85
CA ASP A 10 2.58 7.73 -8.87
C ASP A 10 2.51 6.34 -9.52
N PHE A 11 1.56 6.15 -10.44
CA PHE A 11 1.45 4.93 -11.22
C PHE A 11 2.70 4.67 -12.07
N LEU A 12 3.24 5.68 -12.76
CA LEU A 12 4.47 5.54 -13.54
C LEU A 12 5.68 5.19 -12.65
N VAL A 13 5.86 5.86 -11.50
CA VAL A 13 6.92 5.51 -10.54
C VAL A 13 6.74 4.07 -10.02
N GLY A 14 5.49 3.67 -9.76
CA GLY A 14 5.14 2.31 -9.38
C GLY A 14 5.44 1.26 -10.46
N LEU A 15 5.27 1.59 -11.74
CA LEU A 15 5.66 0.72 -12.86
C LEU A 15 7.18 0.56 -12.97
N LEU A 16 7.94 1.63 -12.75
CA LEU A 16 9.41 1.58 -12.75
C LEU A 16 9.96 0.64 -11.67
N ALA A 17 9.19 0.35 -10.61
CA ALA A 17 9.58 -0.63 -9.60
C ALA A 17 9.84 -2.04 -10.18
N PHE A 18 9.19 -2.42 -11.28
CA PHE A 18 9.38 -3.75 -11.88
C PHE A 18 10.80 -3.99 -12.37
N PRO A 19 11.36 -3.16 -13.29
CA PRO A 19 12.75 -3.29 -13.70
C PRO A 19 13.75 -2.79 -12.64
N LEU A 20 13.39 -1.76 -11.86
CA LEU A 20 14.35 -1.17 -10.92
C LEU A 20 14.53 -1.99 -9.66
N ALA A 21 13.53 -2.73 -9.16
CA ALA A 21 13.69 -3.50 -7.93
C ALA A 21 14.84 -4.52 -8.00
N PRO A 22 14.96 -5.37 -9.04
CA PRO A 22 16.15 -6.21 -9.26
C PRO A 22 17.46 -5.41 -9.17
N LEU A 23 17.56 -4.30 -9.90
CA LEU A 23 18.77 -3.48 -9.97
C LEU A 23 19.12 -2.84 -8.62
N ILE A 24 18.13 -2.26 -7.94
CA ILE A 24 18.26 -1.68 -6.61
C ILE A 24 18.79 -2.73 -5.64
N VAL A 25 18.27 -3.95 -5.67
CA VAL A 25 18.72 -5.01 -4.76
C VAL A 25 20.14 -5.48 -5.09
N LEU A 26 20.54 -5.53 -6.36
CA LEU A 26 21.91 -5.87 -6.76
C LEU A 26 22.94 -4.89 -6.21
N ILE A 27 22.62 -3.59 -6.20
CA ILE A 27 23.49 -2.52 -5.68
C ILE A 27 23.29 -2.25 -4.18
N THR A 28 22.38 -2.96 -3.53
CA THR A 28 22.13 -2.84 -2.09
C THR A 28 23.14 -3.69 -1.32
N SER A 29 23.70 -3.11 -0.25
CA SER A 29 24.69 -3.81 0.57
C SER A 29 24.08 -5.07 1.25
N PRO A 30 24.92 -6.02 1.69
CA PRO A 30 24.43 -7.16 2.48
C PRO A 30 23.63 -6.76 3.72
N ALA A 31 23.98 -5.62 4.35
CA ALA A 31 23.29 -5.03 5.49
C ALA A 31 21.95 -4.34 5.15
N GLY A 32 21.59 -4.27 3.85
CA GLY A 32 20.30 -3.71 3.41
C GLY A 32 20.33 -2.20 3.14
N ILE A 33 21.53 -1.62 2.96
CA ILE A 33 21.69 -0.19 2.68
C ILE A 33 21.74 0.01 1.16
N SER A 34 20.79 0.77 0.63
CA SER A 34 20.71 1.12 -0.79
C SER A 34 21.23 2.56 -1.02
N PRO A 35 21.66 2.90 -2.25
CA PRO A 35 21.98 4.28 -2.61
C PRO A 35 20.80 5.24 -2.35
N HIS A 36 21.12 6.47 -1.96
CA HIS A 36 20.10 7.44 -1.54
C HIS A 36 19.04 7.68 -2.62
N TRP A 37 19.41 7.73 -3.90
CA TRP A 37 18.49 7.97 -5.01
C TRP A 37 17.41 6.90 -5.17
N CYS A 38 17.58 5.71 -4.58
CA CYS A 38 16.59 4.64 -4.59
C CYS A 38 15.39 4.91 -3.65
N TRP A 39 15.44 5.96 -2.82
CA TRP A 39 14.41 6.31 -1.84
C TRP A 39 12.96 6.28 -2.38
N PRO A 40 12.65 6.64 -3.65
CA PRO A 40 11.27 6.60 -4.12
C PRO A 40 10.63 5.21 -4.03
N TRP A 41 11.43 4.15 -4.10
CA TRP A 41 10.95 2.75 -4.06
C TRP A 41 11.18 2.06 -2.72
N LEU A 42 11.89 2.69 -1.79
CA LEU A 42 12.13 2.16 -0.45
C LEU A 42 10.97 2.48 0.49
N THR A 43 10.79 1.63 1.50
CA THR A 43 9.87 1.86 2.62
C THR A 43 10.55 2.73 3.67
N HIS A 44 9.87 3.75 4.18
CA HIS A 44 10.42 4.64 5.23
C HIS A 44 10.31 4.03 6.63
N ASP A 45 9.41 3.06 6.80
CA ASP A 45 9.00 2.45 8.09
C ASP A 45 9.52 1.02 8.26
N ASN A 46 10.15 0.44 7.24
CA ASN A 46 10.61 -0.94 7.23
C ASN A 46 11.92 -1.09 6.45
N PRO A 47 12.80 -2.02 6.84
CA PRO A 47 14.00 -2.34 6.06
C PRO A 47 13.64 -2.98 4.71
N ILE A 48 14.59 -2.99 3.78
CA ILE A 48 14.40 -3.62 2.46
C ILE A 48 14.14 -5.13 2.53
N ASP A 49 14.50 -5.76 3.65
CA ASP A 49 14.21 -7.16 3.94
C ASP A 49 12.74 -7.40 4.35
N GLY A 50 11.98 -6.34 4.64
CA GLY A 50 10.55 -6.35 4.90
C GLY A 50 10.13 -6.57 6.36
N ASP A 51 8.81 -6.52 6.57
CA ASP A 51 8.15 -6.74 7.85
C ASP A 51 8.08 -8.22 8.26
N ALA A 52 7.68 -8.51 9.50
CA ALA A 52 7.56 -9.88 10.03
C ALA A 52 6.67 -10.78 9.15
N GLY A 53 5.59 -10.24 8.57
CA GLY A 53 4.74 -10.97 7.65
C GLY A 53 5.44 -11.30 6.33
N HIS A 54 6.35 -10.44 5.87
CA HIS A 54 7.16 -10.68 4.68
C HIS A 54 8.21 -11.74 4.91
N TRP A 55 8.85 -11.72 6.07
CA TRP A 55 9.73 -12.80 6.51
C TRP A 55 9.01 -14.15 6.56
N ALA A 56 7.76 -14.20 7.05
CA ALA A 56 6.97 -15.43 7.04
C ALA A 56 6.65 -15.94 5.62
N ARG A 57 6.43 -15.04 4.65
CA ARG A 57 6.18 -15.40 3.23
C ARG A 57 7.46 -15.74 2.46
N TRP A 58 8.56 -15.09 2.81
CA TRP A 58 9.86 -15.20 2.16
C TRP A 58 10.95 -15.53 3.19
N PRO A 59 10.90 -16.73 3.80
CA PRO A 59 11.85 -17.11 4.84
C PRO A 59 13.28 -17.12 4.27
N ASP A 60 14.22 -16.75 5.13
CA ASP A 60 15.64 -16.86 4.86
C ASP A 60 16.11 -18.30 5.06
N ASN A 61 17.11 -18.67 4.29
CA ASN A 61 17.80 -19.95 4.39
C ASN A 61 19.32 -19.76 4.30
N GLY A 62 19.81 -18.53 4.51
CA GLY A 62 21.23 -18.17 4.43
C GLY A 62 21.75 -17.98 3.00
N MET A 63 20.99 -18.36 1.98
CA MET A 63 21.43 -18.24 0.59
C MET A 63 21.30 -16.81 0.08
N ARG A 64 22.37 -16.29 -0.56
CA ARG A 64 22.38 -14.95 -1.17
C ARG A 64 21.23 -14.74 -2.17
N TRP A 65 20.94 -15.75 -2.98
CA TRP A 65 19.82 -15.72 -3.93
C TRP A 65 18.45 -15.59 -3.25
N ARG A 66 18.24 -16.27 -2.12
CA ARG A 66 16.96 -16.19 -1.39
C ARG A 66 16.74 -14.80 -0.80
N ARG A 67 17.80 -14.21 -0.22
CA ARG A 67 17.80 -12.82 0.25
C ARG A 67 17.50 -11.84 -0.89
N TYR A 68 18.15 -12.04 -2.04
CA TYR A 68 17.90 -11.24 -3.24
C TYR A 68 16.42 -11.29 -3.64
N CYS A 69 15.85 -12.48 -3.84
CA CYS A 69 14.43 -12.64 -4.20
C CYS A 69 13.48 -12.04 -3.16
N ARG A 70 13.78 -12.20 -1.87
CA ARG A 70 12.98 -11.60 -0.77
C ARG A 70 12.93 -10.09 -0.89
N ARG A 71 14.08 -9.43 -1.07
CA ARG A 71 14.18 -7.97 -1.18
C ARG A 71 13.49 -7.46 -2.45
N VAL A 72 13.66 -8.15 -3.58
CA VAL A 72 12.94 -7.81 -4.82
C VAL A 72 11.43 -7.91 -4.62
N ALA A 73 10.96 -9.00 -4.00
CA ALA A 73 9.55 -9.19 -3.69
C ALA A 73 9.00 -8.13 -2.73
N TRP A 74 9.83 -7.59 -1.81
CA TRP A 74 9.45 -6.49 -0.93
C TRP A 74 9.18 -5.20 -1.71
N LEU A 75 10.09 -4.84 -2.62
CA LEU A 75 9.94 -3.65 -3.46
C LEU A 75 8.76 -3.77 -4.44
N TRP A 76 8.49 -4.97 -4.98
CA TRP A 76 7.30 -5.22 -5.80
C TRP A 76 5.99 -5.21 -5.01
N ARG A 77 6.02 -5.53 -3.72
CA ARG A 77 4.86 -5.38 -2.84
C ARG A 77 4.59 -3.92 -2.52
N ASN A 78 5.65 -3.12 -2.34
CA ASN A 78 5.62 -1.72 -1.93
C ASN A 78 6.12 -0.79 -3.05
N ARG A 79 5.52 -0.92 -4.23
CA ARG A 79 5.95 -0.19 -5.44
C ARG A 79 5.83 1.32 -5.22
N GLY A 80 6.96 2.02 -5.37
CA GLY A 80 6.98 3.49 -5.26
C GLY A 80 6.62 4.02 -3.87
N TYR A 81 6.72 3.20 -2.81
CA TYR A 81 6.21 3.53 -1.48
C TYR A 81 6.72 4.88 -0.94
N GLY A 82 8.03 5.12 -1.06
CA GLY A 82 8.65 6.37 -0.67
C GLY A 82 8.09 7.55 -1.46
N PHE A 83 7.86 7.40 -2.76
CA PHE A 83 7.26 8.43 -3.59
C PHE A 83 5.80 8.72 -3.21
N SER A 84 4.97 7.67 -3.11
CA SER A 84 3.55 7.79 -2.77
C SER A 84 3.32 8.44 -1.41
N TYR A 85 4.27 8.25 -0.48
CA TYR A 85 4.24 8.84 0.87
C TYR A 85 4.88 10.23 0.94
N CYS A 86 6.12 10.38 0.47
CA CYS A 86 6.90 11.61 0.66
C CYS A 86 6.48 12.70 -0.33
N VAL A 87 6.17 12.37 -1.58
CA VAL A 87 5.83 13.36 -2.63
C VAL A 87 4.34 13.51 -2.80
N CYS A 88 3.64 12.37 -2.95
CA CYS A 88 2.20 12.38 -3.18
C CYS A 88 1.36 12.39 -1.91
N GLY A 89 2.00 12.26 -0.74
CA GLY A 89 1.32 12.20 0.55
C GLY A 89 0.53 13.47 0.85
N LEU A 90 -0.60 13.29 1.52
CA LEU A 90 -1.44 14.37 2.02
C LEU A 90 -1.23 14.50 3.51
N ASP A 91 -0.98 15.72 3.98
CA ASP A 91 -1.09 16.03 5.40
C ASP A 91 -2.58 16.13 5.76
N ALA A 92 -3.16 15.00 6.09
CA ALA A 92 -4.50 14.87 6.63
C ALA A 92 -4.49 15.42 8.06
N VAL A 93 -4.50 16.75 8.21
CA VAL A 93 -4.70 17.45 9.48
C VAL A 93 -6.17 17.86 9.60
N GLY A 94 -6.73 17.83 10.81
CA GLY A 94 -8.13 18.21 11.07
C GLY A 94 -9.15 17.06 10.95
N PRO A 95 -10.46 17.36 11.05
CA PRO A 95 -11.49 16.33 11.10
C PRO A 95 -11.65 15.61 9.75
N VAL A 96 -11.86 14.29 9.80
CA VAL A 96 -12.22 13.49 8.63
C VAL A 96 -13.74 13.42 8.55
N ARG A 97 -14.31 13.77 7.40
CA ARG A 97 -15.75 13.61 7.13
C ARG A 97 -15.93 12.39 6.23
N TRP A 98 -16.90 11.53 6.53
CA TRP A 98 -17.13 10.32 5.74
C TRP A 98 -18.61 10.07 5.44
N ARG A 99 -18.84 9.21 4.44
CA ARG A 99 -20.14 8.65 4.04
C ARG A 99 -19.98 7.16 3.74
N GLY A 100 -21.06 6.40 3.89
CA GLY A 100 -21.05 4.95 3.74
C GLY A 100 -20.65 4.24 5.03
N ASN A 101 -20.04 3.06 4.90
CA ASN A 101 -19.66 2.24 6.04
C ASN A 101 -18.16 2.45 6.38
N PRO A 102 -17.81 3.12 7.50
CA PRO A 102 -16.42 3.34 7.87
C PRO A 102 -15.68 2.05 8.25
N ALA A 103 -16.41 0.99 8.59
CA ALA A 103 -15.85 -0.30 8.97
C ALA A 103 -15.56 -1.23 7.78
N VAL A 104 -15.73 -0.76 6.52
CA VAL A 104 -15.46 -1.58 5.33
C VAL A 104 -14.04 -2.11 5.39
N SER A 105 -13.85 -3.42 5.23
CA SER A 105 -12.57 -4.09 5.41
C SER A 105 -12.53 -5.43 4.67
N ASP A 106 -11.34 -5.89 4.31
CA ASP A 106 -11.04 -7.21 3.76
C ASP A 106 -10.59 -8.21 4.85
N THR A 107 -10.26 -7.74 6.05
CA THR A 107 -9.77 -8.60 7.14
C THR A 107 -10.13 -7.98 8.50
N PRO A 108 -11.18 -8.47 9.20
CA PRO A 108 -12.24 -9.36 8.69
C PRO A 108 -13.11 -8.66 7.62
N LEU A 109 -13.85 -9.43 6.82
CA LEU A 109 -14.71 -8.91 5.76
C LEU A 109 -15.83 -8.04 6.34
N SER A 110 -15.89 -6.81 5.86
CA SER A 110 -17.04 -5.91 6.01
C SER A 110 -17.27 -5.28 4.64
N ALA A 111 -18.29 -5.78 3.94
CA ALA A 111 -18.57 -5.36 2.57
C ALA A 111 -19.22 -3.97 2.53
N GLY A 112 -19.06 -3.29 1.40
CA GLY A 112 -19.63 -1.97 1.16
C GLY A 112 -18.58 -1.00 0.66
N TRP A 113 -18.87 0.29 0.86
CA TRP A 113 -17.99 1.37 0.46
C TRP A 113 -17.93 2.46 1.54
N CYS A 114 -16.82 3.18 1.54
CA CYS A 114 -16.56 4.34 2.37
C CYS A 114 -15.97 5.43 1.50
N TRP A 115 -16.61 6.60 1.50
CA TRP A 115 -16.06 7.83 0.96
C TRP A 115 -15.64 8.73 2.11
N ALA A 116 -14.42 9.25 2.11
CA ALA A 116 -13.97 10.19 3.13
C ALA A 116 -13.24 11.39 2.52
N THR A 117 -13.28 12.52 3.21
CA THR A 117 -12.54 13.74 2.84
C THR A 117 -11.81 14.31 4.05
N CYS A 118 -10.62 14.85 3.81
CA CYS A 118 -9.81 15.53 4.81
C CYS A 118 -8.84 16.47 4.11
N ASN A 119 -8.76 17.74 4.55
CA ASN A 119 -7.80 18.73 4.07
C ASN A 119 -7.62 18.79 2.52
N GLY A 120 -8.71 18.81 1.76
CA GLY A 120 -8.68 18.86 0.29
C GLY A 120 -8.33 17.54 -0.41
N GLY A 121 -8.00 16.48 0.35
CA GLY A 121 -7.91 15.12 -0.13
C GLY A 121 -9.19 14.33 0.07
N TRP A 122 -9.26 13.19 -0.61
CA TRP A 122 -10.39 12.28 -0.58
C TRP A 122 -9.93 10.83 -0.54
N MET A 123 -10.84 9.94 -0.15
CA MET A 123 -10.67 8.50 -0.15
C MET A 123 -11.94 7.86 -0.68
N PHE A 124 -11.78 6.90 -1.58
CA PHE A 124 -12.81 5.92 -1.90
C PHE A 124 -12.27 4.53 -1.61
N TYR A 125 -12.84 3.87 -0.61
CA TYR A 125 -12.53 2.50 -0.27
C TYR A 125 -13.78 1.64 -0.45
N ALA A 126 -13.68 0.55 -1.19
CA ALA A 126 -14.78 -0.38 -1.36
C ALA A 126 -14.31 -1.83 -1.39
N MET A 127 -15.15 -2.71 -0.84
CA MET A 127 -14.93 -4.14 -0.80
C MET A 127 -16.24 -4.86 -1.10
N TRP A 128 -16.27 -5.65 -2.17
CA TRP A 128 -17.43 -6.46 -2.54
C TRP A 128 -17.03 -7.92 -2.74
N PRO A 129 -17.56 -8.87 -1.95
CA PRO A 129 -17.36 -10.28 -2.19
C PRO A 129 -18.03 -10.68 -3.52
N TRP A 130 -17.41 -11.60 -4.26
CA TRP A 130 -18.02 -12.14 -5.46
C TRP A 130 -19.08 -13.17 -5.09
N TRP A 131 -20.25 -13.06 -5.72
CA TRP A 131 -21.36 -13.98 -5.44
C TRP A 131 -21.02 -15.46 -5.68
N ARG A 132 -20.10 -15.77 -6.61
CA ARG A 132 -19.61 -17.14 -6.87
C ARG A 132 -18.39 -17.56 -6.04
N SER A 133 -17.75 -16.65 -5.31
CA SER A 133 -16.53 -16.96 -4.55
C SER A 133 -16.67 -16.56 -3.09
N ARG A 134 -16.69 -17.56 -2.20
CA ARG A 134 -16.74 -17.36 -0.74
C ARG A 134 -15.46 -16.78 -0.12
N GLN A 135 -14.41 -16.56 -0.93
CA GLN A 135 -13.10 -16.11 -0.43
C GLN A 135 -12.46 -15.01 -1.29
N ARG A 136 -13.09 -14.58 -2.40
CA ARG A 136 -12.54 -13.55 -3.30
C ARG A 136 -13.56 -12.46 -3.56
N GLY A 137 -13.07 -11.23 -3.69
CA GLY A 137 -13.89 -10.07 -3.94
C GLY A 137 -13.12 -8.96 -4.64
N THR A 138 -13.87 -7.98 -5.12
CA THR A 138 -13.30 -6.76 -5.71
C THR A 138 -12.99 -5.77 -4.60
N ARG A 139 -11.72 -5.38 -4.48
CA ARG A 139 -11.28 -4.28 -3.63
C ARG A 139 -10.89 -3.07 -4.48
N VAL A 140 -11.48 -1.93 -4.18
CA VAL A 140 -11.13 -0.64 -4.76
C VAL A 140 -10.60 0.26 -3.64
N TYR A 141 -9.42 0.85 -3.84
CA TYR A 141 -8.86 1.85 -2.95
C TYR A 141 -8.27 2.98 -3.81
N LEU A 142 -8.93 4.12 -3.81
CA LEU A 142 -8.53 5.32 -4.55
C LEU A 142 -8.42 6.52 -3.60
N GLY A 143 -7.57 7.48 -3.94
CA GLY A 143 -7.37 8.70 -3.16
C GLY A 143 -6.23 8.56 -2.17
N TRP A 144 -6.37 9.09 -0.96
CA TRP A 144 -5.39 8.98 0.11
C TRP A 144 -5.84 7.99 1.18
N LYS A 145 -4.89 7.35 1.87
CA LYS A 145 -5.17 6.38 2.95
C LYS A 145 -5.74 7.04 4.21
N LEU A 146 -6.98 7.51 4.15
CA LEU A 146 -7.65 8.14 5.28
C LEU A 146 -8.26 7.14 6.28
N LYS A 147 -8.34 5.85 5.92
CA LYS A 147 -9.02 4.83 6.73
C LYS A 147 -8.46 4.71 8.15
N GLN A 148 -7.13 4.71 8.29
CA GLN A 148 -6.51 4.66 9.62
C GLN A 148 -6.89 5.87 10.48
N LYS A 149 -7.05 7.04 9.86
CA LYS A 149 -7.47 8.25 10.58
C LYS A 149 -8.95 8.24 10.95
N ILE A 150 -9.78 7.52 10.19
CA ILE A 150 -11.19 7.27 10.54
C ILE A 150 -11.26 6.40 11.80
N GLU A 151 -10.48 5.32 11.84
CA GLU A 151 -10.45 4.38 12.96
C GLU A 151 -9.73 4.96 14.19
N GLN A 152 -8.68 5.77 13.97
CA GLN A 152 -7.82 6.32 15.01
C GLN A 152 -7.55 7.81 14.72
N PRO A 153 -8.41 8.74 15.18
CA PRO A 153 -8.32 10.16 14.84
C PRO A 153 -6.98 10.85 15.19
N ASN A 154 -6.26 10.29 16.17
CA ASN A 154 -4.99 10.82 16.68
C ASN A 154 -3.75 10.24 15.99
N THR A 155 -3.90 9.46 14.92
CA THR A 155 -2.76 8.89 14.18
C THR A 155 -1.99 9.93 13.36
N ALA A 156 -0.79 9.53 12.92
CA ALA A 156 0.11 10.37 12.13
C ALA A 156 -0.64 11.10 11.00
N PRO A 157 -0.34 12.40 10.79
CA PRO A 157 -1.15 13.23 9.90
C PRO A 157 -0.97 12.86 8.43
N ARG A 158 0.06 12.10 8.04
CA ARG A 158 0.38 11.89 6.62
C ARG A 158 -0.28 10.64 6.06
N ALA A 159 -1.19 10.85 5.11
CA ALA A 159 -1.87 9.81 4.37
C ALA A 159 -1.19 9.60 3.01
N MET A 160 -0.85 8.35 2.68
CA MET A 160 -0.25 7.97 1.39
C MET A 160 -1.28 7.99 0.25
N LEU A 161 -0.87 8.37 -0.95
CA LEU A 161 -1.69 8.22 -2.16
C LEU A 161 -1.86 6.74 -2.53
N VAL A 162 -3.03 6.35 -3.01
CA VAL A 162 -3.34 4.98 -3.45
C VAL A 162 -4.18 5.00 -4.70
N THR A 163 -3.76 4.20 -5.67
CA THR A 163 -4.52 3.87 -6.88
C THR A 163 -4.52 2.35 -7.08
N HIS A 164 -5.38 1.66 -6.33
CA HIS A 164 -5.37 0.20 -6.29
C HIS A 164 -6.74 -0.39 -6.53
N ILE A 165 -6.87 -1.14 -7.62
CA ILE A 165 -8.03 -1.95 -7.95
C ILE A 165 -7.57 -3.40 -8.03
N ASN A 166 -8.15 -4.27 -7.20
CA ASN A 166 -7.87 -5.70 -7.25
C ASN A 166 -9.20 -6.47 -7.32
N PRO A 167 -9.53 -7.04 -8.49
CA PRO A 167 -10.76 -7.80 -8.67
C PRO A 167 -10.76 -9.15 -7.93
N PHE A 168 -9.60 -9.69 -7.56
CA PHE A 168 -9.45 -11.01 -6.96
C PHE A 168 -8.89 -10.95 -5.52
N LYS A 169 -9.26 -9.93 -4.77
CA LYS A 169 -8.74 -9.74 -3.42
C LYS A 169 -9.31 -10.81 -2.49
N GLY A 170 -8.41 -11.57 -1.86
CA GLY A 170 -8.76 -12.50 -0.78
C GLY A 170 -9.19 -11.77 0.50
N TYR A 171 -10.15 -12.34 1.23
CA TYR A 171 -10.65 -11.82 2.51
C TYR A 171 -10.88 -12.95 3.54
N THR A 172 -10.95 -12.59 4.83
CA THR A 172 -11.27 -13.51 5.93
C THR A 172 -12.65 -13.18 6.52
N GLY A 173 -13.32 -14.16 7.14
CA GLY A 173 -14.57 -13.91 7.87
C GLY A 173 -15.84 -13.75 7.02
N GLY A 174 -15.84 -14.22 5.76
CA GLY A 174 -17.09 -14.42 5.02
C GLY A 174 -17.87 -15.58 5.63
N ARG A 175 -19.15 -15.38 5.97
CA ARG A 175 -20.01 -16.41 6.55
C ARG A 175 -19.98 -17.70 5.72
N ALA A 176 -19.93 -18.84 6.42
CA ALA A 176 -20.31 -20.15 5.89
C ALA A 176 -21.77 -20.14 5.43
#